data_AF-A0A1A8LFB9-F1
#
_entry.id   AF-A0A1A8LFB9-F1
#
_cell.length_a   1.000
_cell.length_b   1.000
_cell.length_c   1.000
_cell.angle_alpha   90.00
_cell.angle_beta   90.00
_cell.angle_gamma   90.00
#
_symmetry.space_group_name_H-M   'P 1'
#
loop_
_entity.id
_entity.type
_entity.pdbx_description
1 polymer ?
#
loop_
_entity_poly.entity_id
_entity_poly.type
_entity_poly.pdbx_seq_one_letter_code
_entity_poly.pdbx_strand_id
1 'polypeptide(L)'
;LYDAHRPHFFITGVSAGERLQAVPKGCQEWTPGEEAVATDNGLDHCVYKVAVSFSTEIFGTFRQTIVFDFGSEPVLMQRIMVDAASIEDLEHLMAARQQLLMTAKRWDSSCKTIVEFCPNETMADLERGLLSRYQIPLSADQLFTQSVLDKTLTKDNYQARLHDLLYIEEIAQYKEVSKFNIKVNMQLVNSFMLTGISVGAKYAQNGQLFARFRLTETLSEDTLAGRLVMTKVNSVLLLPLGREGFSSHPPSGVKERVYEAVIEEKTKDYIFLRICKDCCEELGLLPDREMQVELQFQLNRQPLCE
;
A
#
# COMPACT_ATOMS: atom_id res chain seq x y z
N LEU A 1 -1.95 8.89 23.05
CA LEU A 1 -1.51 7.57 22.57
C LEU A 1 -1.10 6.74 23.78
N TYR A 2 -1.74 5.59 24.03
CA TYR A 2 -1.20 4.60 24.97
C TYR A 2 -0.14 3.81 24.22
N ASP A 3 1.13 4.03 24.55
CA ASP A 3 2.25 3.35 23.91
C ASP A 3 2.94 2.44 24.93
N ALA A 4 2.53 1.18 24.94
CA ALA A 4 2.96 0.20 25.94
C ALA A 4 4.47 -0.11 25.87
N HIS A 5 5.12 0.17 24.73
CA HIS A 5 6.54 -0.11 24.53
C HIS A 5 7.45 1.12 24.73
N ARG A 6 6.87 2.28 25.04
CA ARG A 6 7.59 3.54 25.30
C ARG A 6 8.82 3.41 26.22
N PRO A 7 8.79 2.60 27.31
CA PRO A 7 9.96 2.44 28.18
C PRO A 7 11.20 1.85 27.51
N HIS A 8 11.08 1.25 26.32
CA HIS A 8 12.20 0.60 25.63
C HIS A 8 12.92 1.51 24.63
N PHE A 9 12.36 2.67 24.31
CA PHE A 9 12.88 3.58 23.28
C PHE A 9 13.28 4.91 23.88
N PHE A 10 14.40 5.49 23.45
CA PHE A 10 14.87 6.77 23.95
C PHE A 10 15.50 7.60 22.84
N ILE A 11 15.24 8.91 22.83
CA ILE A 11 15.97 9.86 21.98
C ILE A 11 17.34 10.07 22.61
N THR A 12 18.39 9.74 21.87
CA THR A 12 19.78 9.92 22.31
C THR A 12 20.45 11.14 21.69
N GLY A 13 19.92 11.63 20.57
CA GLY A 13 20.44 12.84 19.95
C GLY A 13 19.53 13.40 18.86
N VAL A 14 19.57 14.72 18.69
CA VAL A 14 18.92 15.42 17.58
C VAL A 14 19.92 16.42 16.98
N SER A 15 20.00 16.55 15.66
CA SER A 15 20.72 17.65 15.01
C SER A 15 20.00 18.19 13.80
N ALA A 16 20.11 19.51 13.61
CA ALA A 16 19.93 20.19 12.34
C ALA A 16 21.33 20.46 11.77
N GLY A 17 21.80 19.63 10.84
CA GLY A 17 23.18 19.70 10.30
C GLY A 17 24.15 18.66 10.85
N GLU A 18 25.45 18.99 10.88
CA GLU A 18 26.54 18.01 11.09
C GLU A 18 26.74 17.57 12.55
N ARG A 19 26.35 18.39 13.54
CA ARG A 19 26.66 18.14 14.96
C ARG A 19 25.46 17.63 15.74
N LEU A 20 25.52 16.36 16.16
CA LEU A 20 24.53 15.73 17.04
C LEU A 20 24.50 16.39 18.42
N GLN A 21 23.35 16.95 18.83
CA GLN A 21 23.15 17.41 20.20
C GLN A 21 22.72 16.21 21.04
N ALA A 22 23.56 15.82 21.99
CA ALA A 22 23.22 14.75 22.93
C ALA A 22 22.08 15.19 23.85
N VAL A 23 21.11 14.29 24.03
CA VAL A 23 19.91 14.53 24.83
C VAL A 23 20.04 13.78 26.16
N PRO A 24 19.41 14.24 27.27
CA PRO A 24 19.46 13.52 28.55
C PRO A 24 19.08 12.05 28.44
N LYS A 25 19.64 11.22 29.32
CA LYS A 25 19.29 9.79 29.38
C LYS A 25 17.80 9.61 29.63
N GLY A 26 17.19 8.67 28.92
CA GLY A 26 15.77 8.37 29.09
C GLY A 26 14.83 9.36 28.37
N CYS A 27 15.36 10.27 27.55
CA CYS A 27 14.54 11.30 26.94
C CYS A 27 13.54 10.74 25.92
N GLN A 28 12.31 11.24 26.01
CA GLN A 28 11.18 10.84 25.16
C GLN A 28 10.68 11.98 24.27
N GLU A 29 11.03 13.22 24.62
CA GLU A 29 10.49 14.43 24.01
C GLU A 29 11.64 15.43 23.89
N TRP A 30 11.83 15.96 22.68
CA TRP A 30 12.85 16.97 22.40
C TRP A 30 12.19 18.16 21.75
N THR A 31 12.54 19.35 22.25
CA THR A 31 12.20 20.63 21.64
C THR A 31 13.48 21.38 21.35
N PRO A 32 13.57 22.13 20.23
CA PRO A 32 14.72 22.99 19.99
C PRO A 32 14.80 24.02 21.13
N GLY A 33 15.94 24.08 21.81
CA GLY A 33 16.25 25.24 22.66
C GLY A 33 16.42 26.50 21.78
N GLU A 34 16.38 27.69 22.39
CA GLU A 34 16.51 28.98 21.68
C GLU A 34 17.76 29.07 20.77
N GLU A 35 18.79 28.25 21.01
CA GLU A 35 20.04 28.18 20.24
C GLU A 35 20.07 27.11 19.12
N ALA A 36 19.03 26.26 19.01
CA ALA A 36 18.98 25.13 18.07
C ALA A 36 18.14 25.40 16.81
N VAL A 37 17.67 26.64 16.63
CA VAL A 37 17.04 27.08 15.38
C VAL A 37 18.11 26.95 14.30
N ALA A 38 17.82 26.13 13.28
CA ALA A 38 18.71 25.92 12.15
C ALA A 38 19.22 27.29 11.66
N THR A 39 20.53 27.51 11.73
CA THR A 39 21.15 28.64 11.04
C THR A 39 20.70 28.57 9.59
N ASP A 40 20.18 29.67 9.06
CA ASP A 40 19.78 29.79 7.67
C ASP A 40 20.98 29.40 6.79
N ASN A 41 20.96 28.16 6.29
CA ASN A 41 22.04 27.59 5.50
C ASN A 41 21.88 27.93 4.00
N GLY A 42 20.96 28.85 3.64
CA GLY A 42 20.66 29.20 2.25
C GLY A 42 20.12 28.04 1.41
N LEU A 43 19.67 26.97 2.07
CA LEU A 43 19.07 25.79 1.45
C LEU A 43 17.55 25.84 1.67
N ASP A 44 16.78 25.60 0.61
CA ASP A 44 15.30 25.54 0.61
C ASP A 44 14.73 24.35 1.42
N HIS A 45 15.58 23.60 2.13
CA HIS A 45 15.20 22.44 2.95
C HIS A 45 16.08 22.33 4.20
N CYS A 46 15.49 21.86 5.31
CA CYS A 46 16.21 21.55 6.55
C CYS A 46 16.31 20.03 6.74
N VAL A 47 17.52 19.53 7.06
CA VAL A 47 17.77 18.11 7.29
C VAL A 47 18.01 17.87 8.78
N TYR A 48 17.11 17.11 9.40
CA TYR A 48 17.25 16.66 10.78
C TYR A 48 17.78 15.22 10.84
N LYS A 49 18.72 14.97 11.75
CA LYS A 49 19.13 13.62 12.14
C LYS A 49 18.65 13.37 13.57
N VAL A 50 17.80 12.37 13.74
CA VAL A 50 17.29 11.94 15.05
C VAL A 50 17.83 10.56 15.36
N ALA A 51 18.59 10.45 16.45
CA ALA A 51 19.14 9.20 16.95
C ALA A 51 18.20 8.65 18.03
N VAL A 52 17.74 7.41 17.82
CA VAL A 52 16.90 6.67 18.76
C VAL A 52 17.63 5.41 19.19
N SER A 53 17.65 5.18 20.50
CA SER A 53 18.18 3.98 21.13
C SER A 53 17.04 3.08 21.57
N PHE A 54 17.28 1.78 21.49
CA PHE A 54 16.37 0.74 21.97
C PHE A 54 17.09 -0.18 22.96
N SER A 55 16.40 -0.58 24.03
CA SER A 55 16.91 -1.58 24.98
C SER A 55 15.79 -2.42 25.59
N THR A 56 15.99 -3.73 25.64
CA THR A 56 15.08 -4.68 26.28
C THR A 56 15.85 -5.83 26.92
N GLU A 57 15.31 -6.40 28.00
CA GLU A 57 15.78 -7.64 28.64
C GLU A 57 14.89 -8.84 28.28
N ILE A 58 13.82 -8.61 27.53
CA ILE A 58 12.86 -9.65 27.12
C ILE A 58 12.80 -9.75 25.61
N PHE A 59 12.56 -10.96 25.12
CA PHE A 59 12.23 -11.19 23.72
C PHE A 59 10.84 -10.66 23.41
N GLY A 60 10.66 -10.22 22.17
CA GLY A 60 9.40 -9.68 21.68
C GLY A 60 9.59 -8.65 20.58
N THR A 61 8.46 -8.18 20.05
CA THR A 61 8.42 -7.10 19.07
C THR A 61 8.02 -5.81 19.76
N PHE A 62 8.86 -4.80 19.63
CA PHE A 62 8.67 -3.50 20.21
C PHE A 62 8.38 -2.50 19.12
N ARG A 63 7.28 -1.76 19.26
CA ARG A 63 6.80 -0.78 18.28
C ARG A 63 6.69 0.56 18.98
N GLN A 64 7.25 1.60 18.36
CA GLN A 64 7.19 2.97 18.84
C GLN A 64 6.92 3.90 17.66
N THR A 65 6.12 4.93 17.87
CA THR A 65 5.95 5.99 16.88
C THR A 65 6.70 7.24 17.34
N ILE A 66 7.56 7.76 16.46
CA ILE A 66 8.14 9.10 16.58
C ILE A 66 7.20 10.08 15.89
N VAL A 67 6.86 11.15 16.58
CA VAL A 67 6.07 12.26 16.03
C VAL A 67 6.99 13.46 15.86
N PHE A 68 6.99 14.03 14.65
CA PHE A 68 7.69 15.27 14.33
C PHE A 68 6.65 16.38 14.18
N ASP A 69 6.63 17.27 15.15
CA ASP A 69 5.80 18.46 15.16
C ASP A 69 6.63 19.66 14.71
N PHE A 70 6.26 20.23 13.55
CA PHE A 70 6.90 21.42 12.98
C PHE A 70 6.08 22.71 13.25
N GLY A 71 5.09 22.66 14.15
CA GLY A 71 4.24 23.80 14.52
C GLY A 71 3.01 23.99 13.61
N SER A 72 2.77 23.06 12.68
CA SER A 72 1.60 23.06 11.81
C SER A 72 1.01 21.65 11.67
N GLU A 73 -0.31 21.54 11.69
CA GLU A 73 -1.00 20.29 11.34
C GLU A 73 -1.13 20.15 9.81
N PRO A 74 -1.02 18.94 9.24
CA PRO A 74 -0.78 17.65 9.91
C PRO A 74 0.70 17.43 10.31
N VAL A 75 0.91 16.73 11.44
CA VAL A 75 2.24 16.34 11.91
C VAL A 75 2.81 15.15 11.12
N LEU A 76 4.13 15.05 11.04
CA LEU A 76 4.80 13.91 10.42
C LEU A 76 5.01 12.81 11.46
N MET A 77 4.75 11.55 11.09
CA MET A 77 4.90 10.41 11.99
C MET A 77 5.78 9.34 11.35
N GLN A 78 6.75 8.80 12.10
CA GLN A 78 7.59 7.68 11.70
C GLN A 78 7.44 6.55 12.71
N ARG A 79 6.97 5.39 12.24
CA ARG A 79 6.88 4.18 13.06
C ARG A 79 8.19 3.41 13.01
N ILE A 80 8.68 3.00 14.17
CA ILE A 80 9.87 2.18 14.37
C ILE A 80 9.44 0.84 14.97
N MET A 81 10.10 -0.23 14.53
CA MET A 81 9.91 -1.58 15.04
C MET A 81 11.27 -2.21 15.33
N VAL A 82 11.39 -2.86 16.48
CA VAL A 82 12.58 -3.62 16.84
C VAL A 82 12.15 -5.00 17.34
N ASP A 83 12.73 -6.04 16.75
CA ASP A 83 12.55 -7.42 17.18
C ASP A 83 13.73 -7.86 18.04
N ALA A 84 13.44 -8.29 19.26
CA ALA A 84 14.41 -8.94 20.15
C ALA A 84 14.11 -10.44 20.19
N ALA A 85 15.01 -11.24 19.63
CA ALA A 85 14.89 -12.68 19.53
C ALA A 85 16.27 -13.36 19.68
N SER A 86 16.29 -14.70 19.71
CA SER A 86 17.54 -15.45 19.62
C SER A 86 18.23 -15.24 18.26
N ILE A 87 19.55 -15.47 18.18
CA ILE A 87 20.29 -15.31 16.93
C ILE A 87 19.76 -16.26 15.84
N GLU A 88 19.44 -17.50 16.20
CA GLU A 88 18.87 -18.51 15.29
C GLU A 88 17.50 -18.06 14.76
N ASP A 89 16.61 -17.58 15.64
CA ASP A 89 15.30 -17.07 15.23
C ASP A 89 15.42 -15.81 14.35
N LEU A 90 16.39 -14.94 14.63
CA LEU A 90 16.66 -13.74 13.83
C LEU A 90 17.13 -14.10 12.42
N GLU A 91 17.97 -15.12 12.26
CA GLU A 91 18.37 -15.64 10.95
C GLU A 91 17.17 -16.19 10.16
N HIS A 92 16.25 -16.90 10.83
CA HIS A 92 15.00 -17.36 10.23
C HIS A 92 14.08 -16.20 9.81
N LEU A 93 13.93 -15.16 10.64
CA LEU A 93 13.18 -13.94 10.30
C LEU A 93 13.80 -13.25 9.08
N MET A 94 15.13 -13.11 9.05
CA MET A 94 15.84 -12.48 7.92
C MET A 94 15.67 -13.28 6.62
N ALA A 95 15.72 -14.62 6.68
CA ALA A 95 15.48 -15.47 5.51
C ALA A 95 14.03 -15.36 5.00
N ALA A 96 13.04 -15.39 5.90
CA ALA A 96 11.63 -15.19 5.56
C ALA A 96 11.39 -13.80 4.97
N ARG A 97 12.05 -12.78 5.53
CA ARG A 97 12.04 -11.39 5.04
C ARG A 97 12.57 -11.29 3.61
N GLN A 98 13.69 -11.96 3.31
CA GLN A 98 14.28 -11.95 1.98
C GLN A 98 13.36 -12.60 0.93
N GLN A 99 12.61 -13.64 1.30
CA GLN A 99 11.61 -14.25 0.41
C GLN A 99 10.41 -13.34 0.12
N LEU A 100 9.97 -12.51 1.08
CA LEU A 100 8.88 -11.54 0.87
C LEU A 100 9.29 -10.31 0.05
N LEU A 101 10.56 -9.86 0.16
CA LEU A 101 11.10 -8.75 -0.64
C LEU A 101 11.07 -9.01 -2.16
N MET A 102 10.90 -10.27 -2.58
CA MET A 102 10.80 -10.67 -3.99
C MET A 102 9.38 -10.56 -4.57
N THR A 103 8.41 -10.07 -3.80
CA THR A 103 7.05 -9.87 -4.28
C THR A 103 7.04 -8.66 -5.21
N ALA A 104 6.49 -8.82 -6.43
CA ALA A 104 6.47 -7.79 -7.46
C ALA A 104 6.07 -6.42 -6.89
N LYS A 105 6.71 -5.33 -7.37
CA LYS A 105 6.54 -3.97 -6.86
C LYS A 105 5.07 -3.53 -7.00
N ARG A 106 4.30 -3.77 -5.93
CA ARG A 106 2.91 -3.35 -5.81
C ARG A 106 2.82 -1.85 -6.03
N TRP A 107 1.78 -1.44 -6.75
CA TRP A 107 1.45 -0.05 -6.94
C TRP A 107 0.54 0.37 -5.79
N ASP A 108 1.01 1.36 -5.05
CA ASP A 108 0.32 2.00 -3.96
C ASP A 108 0.65 3.49 -3.96
N SER A 109 0.06 4.24 -3.03
CA SER A 109 0.31 5.67 -2.89
C SER A 109 1.76 6.00 -2.50
N SER A 110 2.57 5.02 -2.07
CA SER A 110 3.99 5.23 -1.78
C SER A 110 4.80 5.39 -3.06
N CYS A 111 4.43 4.70 -4.15
CA CYS A 111 5.20 4.68 -5.39
C CYS A 111 4.46 5.23 -6.63
N LYS A 112 3.13 5.40 -6.59
CA LYS A 112 2.30 5.95 -7.66
C LYS A 112 1.40 7.08 -7.17
N THR A 113 0.95 7.92 -8.10
CA THR A 113 -0.21 8.79 -7.90
C THR A 113 -1.45 8.02 -8.36
N ILE A 114 -2.31 7.61 -7.43
CA ILE A 114 -3.52 6.82 -7.75
C ILE A 114 -4.69 7.77 -7.94
N VAL A 115 -5.33 7.71 -9.11
CA VAL A 115 -6.62 8.33 -9.37
C VAL A 115 -7.70 7.31 -9.05
N GLU A 116 -8.38 7.51 -7.92
CA GLU A 116 -9.41 6.58 -7.41
C GLU A 116 -10.68 6.56 -8.26
N PHE A 117 -11.39 5.44 -8.21
CA PHE A 117 -12.70 5.31 -8.82
C PHE A 117 -13.78 5.79 -7.84
N CYS A 118 -14.26 7.03 -8.00
CA CYS A 118 -15.31 7.61 -7.15
C CYS A 118 -16.65 7.72 -7.91
N PRO A 119 -17.55 6.72 -7.82
CA PRO A 119 -18.83 6.79 -8.52
C PRO A 119 -19.85 7.68 -7.81
N ASN A 120 -19.77 7.86 -6.48
CA ASN A 120 -20.60 8.73 -5.65
C ASN A 120 -19.87 9.07 -4.33
N GLU A 121 -19.93 10.32 -3.87
CA GLU A 121 -19.10 10.82 -2.76
C GLU A 121 -19.52 10.33 -1.35
N THR A 122 -20.79 9.99 -1.12
CA THR A 122 -21.34 9.86 0.25
C THR A 122 -21.08 8.51 0.96
N MET A 123 -20.86 7.41 0.23
CA MET A 123 -20.51 6.10 0.85
C MET A 123 -19.01 5.92 1.06
N ALA A 124 -18.18 6.80 0.50
CA ALA A 124 -16.73 6.64 0.46
C ALA A 124 -16.06 6.88 1.83
N ASP A 125 -16.64 7.70 2.71
CA ASP A 125 -15.91 8.20 3.89
C ASP A 125 -15.66 7.16 4.98
N LEU A 126 -16.66 6.32 5.29
CA LEU A 126 -16.51 5.25 6.30
C LEU A 126 -15.52 4.18 5.83
N GLU A 127 -15.68 3.73 4.58
CA GLU A 127 -14.82 2.73 3.95
C GLU A 127 -13.36 3.23 3.85
N ARG A 128 -13.18 4.49 3.46
CA ARG A 128 -11.88 5.18 3.42
C ARG A 128 -11.27 5.29 4.81
N GLY A 129 -12.08 5.54 5.83
CA GLY A 129 -11.67 5.55 7.24
C GLY A 129 -11.05 4.22 7.68
N LEU A 130 -11.70 3.08 7.39
CA LEU A 130 -11.20 1.76 7.75
C LEU A 130 -9.89 1.42 7.01
N LEU A 131 -9.87 1.64 5.69
CA LEU A 131 -8.69 1.37 4.85
C LEU A 131 -7.48 2.23 5.28
N SER A 132 -7.71 3.46 5.74
CA SER A 132 -6.66 4.34 6.24
C SER A 132 -6.07 3.88 7.58
N ARG A 133 -6.87 3.24 8.45
CA ARG A 133 -6.43 2.73 9.75
C ARG A 133 -5.64 1.43 9.61
N TYR A 134 -6.06 0.56 8.69
CA TYR A 134 -5.44 -0.74 8.47
C TYR A 134 -4.61 -0.74 7.19
N GLN A 135 -3.49 -0.01 7.18
CA GLN A 135 -2.56 -0.05 6.05
C GLN A 135 -1.76 -1.36 6.03
N ILE A 136 -1.50 -1.89 4.83
CA ILE A 136 -0.60 -3.02 4.67
C ILE A 136 0.82 -2.54 4.99
N PRO A 137 1.56 -3.27 5.84
CA PRO A 137 2.93 -2.94 6.12
C PRO A 137 3.78 -2.97 4.84
N LEU A 138 4.52 -1.89 4.59
CA LEU A 138 5.22 -1.62 3.33
C LEU A 138 6.48 -2.48 3.13
N SER A 139 6.91 -3.22 4.17
CA SER A 139 8.12 -4.02 4.14
C SER A 139 7.98 -5.28 4.99
N ALA A 140 8.64 -6.36 4.56
CA ALA A 140 8.77 -7.61 5.29
C ALA A 140 9.22 -7.45 6.76
N ASP A 141 9.96 -6.38 7.08
CA ASP A 141 10.35 -6.00 8.45
C ASP A 141 9.21 -5.69 9.39
N GLN A 142 8.07 -5.28 8.84
CA GLN A 142 6.93 -4.91 9.65
C GLN A 142 5.99 -6.11 9.88
N LEU A 143 6.31 -7.27 9.29
CA LEU A 143 5.45 -8.44 9.15
C LEU A 143 6.01 -9.66 9.86
N PHE A 144 7.31 -9.89 9.74
CA PHE A 144 8.01 -10.95 10.44
C PHE A 144 8.51 -10.45 11.77
N THR A 145 7.56 -10.42 12.68
CA THR A 145 7.63 -9.99 14.06
C THR A 145 7.89 -11.21 14.95
N GLN A 146 8.56 -11.05 16.09
CA GLN A 146 8.77 -12.15 17.03
C GLN A 146 7.46 -12.81 17.47
N SER A 147 6.35 -12.06 17.51
CA SER A 147 5.03 -12.63 17.84
C SER A 147 4.57 -13.72 16.85
N VAL A 148 5.06 -13.68 15.60
CA VAL A 148 4.78 -14.72 14.59
C VAL A 148 5.51 -16.01 14.91
N LEU A 149 6.72 -15.93 15.49
CA LEU A 149 7.55 -17.07 15.86
C LEU A 149 7.17 -17.71 17.20
N ASP A 150 6.41 -17.00 18.05
CA ASP A 150 5.96 -17.52 19.34
C ASP A 150 5.23 -18.86 19.16
N LYS A 151 5.72 -19.92 19.79
CA LYS A 151 5.13 -21.27 19.66
C LYS A 151 3.75 -21.39 20.32
N THR A 152 3.40 -20.47 21.23
CA THR A 152 2.14 -20.50 21.99
C THR A 152 1.39 -19.18 21.89
N LEU A 153 0.07 -19.26 21.77
CA LEU A 153 -0.83 -18.11 21.87
C LEU A 153 -1.12 -17.85 23.34
N THR A 154 -0.84 -16.63 23.79
CA THR A 154 -1.14 -16.13 25.14
C THR A 154 -2.08 -14.94 25.04
N LYS A 155 -2.72 -14.56 26.15
CA LYS A 155 -3.60 -13.38 26.19
C LYS A 155 -2.87 -12.10 25.76
N ASP A 156 -1.58 -11.99 26.08
CA ASP A 156 -0.79 -10.79 25.85
C ASP A 156 -0.25 -10.69 24.41
N ASN A 157 0.01 -11.81 23.73
CA ASN A 157 0.48 -11.81 22.35
C ASN A 157 -0.62 -12.06 21.30
N TYR A 158 -1.82 -12.48 21.70
CA TYR A 158 -2.91 -12.89 20.79
C TYR A 158 -3.23 -11.82 19.74
N GLN A 159 -3.47 -10.58 20.17
CA GLN A 159 -3.90 -9.51 19.28
C GLN A 159 -2.80 -9.18 18.25
N ALA A 160 -1.58 -8.93 18.72
CA ALA A 160 -0.46 -8.59 17.85
C ALA A 160 -0.18 -9.70 16.83
N ARG A 161 -0.16 -10.96 17.30
CA ARG A 161 0.08 -12.12 16.44
C ARG A 161 -1.00 -12.29 15.39
N LEU A 162 -2.28 -12.09 15.74
CA LEU A 162 -3.36 -12.22 14.77
C LEU A 162 -3.28 -11.15 13.68
N HIS A 163 -2.97 -9.90 14.04
CA HIS A 163 -2.72 -8.85 13.04
C HIS A 163 -1.55 -9.19 12.12
N ASP A 164 -0.43 -9.67 12.68
CA ASP A 164 0.74 -10.03 11.88
C ASP A 164 0.44 -11.20 10.93
N LEU A 165 -0.31 -12.23 11.40
CA LEU A 165 -0.77 -13.33 10.54
C LEU A 165 -1.72 -12.86 9.43
N LEU A 166 -2.63 -11.93 9.72
CA LEU A 166 -3.52 -11.34 8.71
C LEU A 166 -2.73 -10.59 7.64
N TYR A 167 -1.71 -9.82 8.03
CA TYR A 167 -0.87 -9.13 7.05
C TYR A 167 -0.02 -10.09 6.21
N ILE A 168 0.51 -11.17 6.81
CA ILE A 168 1.23 -12.22 6.08
C ILE A 168 0.32 -12.88 5.05
N GLU A 169 -0.90 -13.26 5.45
CA GLU A 169 -1.90 -13.85 4.57
C GLU A 169 -2.28 -12.89 3.42
N GLU A 170 -2.51 -11.61 3.75
CA GLU A 170 -2.82 -10.60 2.75
C GLU A 170 -1.70 -10.46 1.71
N ILE A 171 -0.43 -10.48 2.12
CA ILE A 171 0.71 -10.40 1.20
C ILE A 171 0.87 -11.67 0.38
N ALA A 172 0.64 -12.84 0.97
CA ALA A 172 0.60 -14.09 0.23
C ALA A 172 -0.48 -14.06 -0.87
N GLN A 173 -1.66 -13.52 -0.55
CA GLN A 173 -2.73 -13.33 -1.55
C GLN A 173 -2.32 -12.33 -2.64
N TYR A 174 -1.66 -11.20 -2.30
CA TYR A 174 -1.16 -10.26 -3.31
C TYR A 174 -0.14 -10.91 -4.24
N LYS A 175 0.78 -11.71 -3.70
CA LYS A 175 1.77 -12.42 -4.49
C LYS A 175 1.11 -13.35 -5.50
N GLU A 176 0.06 -14.06 -5.09
CA GLU A 176 -0.71 -14.92 -6.00
C GLU A 176 -1.48 -14.12 -7.05
N VAL A 177 -2.17 -13.04 -6.66
CA VAL A 177 -2.89 -12.16 -7.59
C VAL A 177 -1.95 -11.49 -8.59
N SER A 178 -0.72 -11.16 -8.18
CA SER A 178 0.27 -10.49 -9.05
C SER A 178 0.64 -11.30 -10.30
N LYS A 179 0.38 -12.62 -10.30
CA LYS A 179 0.57 -13.49 -11.48
C LYS A 179 -0.36 -13.12 -12.64
N PHE A 180 -1.46 -12.42 -12.37
CA PHE A 180 -2.39 -11.91 -13.39
C PHE A 180 -2.04 -10.51 -13.88
N ASN A 181 -1.06 -9.83 -13.29
CA ASN A 181 -0.62 -8.53 -13.79
C ASN A 181 -0.11 -8.67 -15.22
N ILE A 182 -0.60 -7.81 -16.12
CA ILE A 182 -0.45 -8.03 -17.55
C ILE A 182 -0.30 -6.72 -18.30
N LYS A 183 0.51 -6.73 -19.36
CA LYS A 183 0.51 -5.71 -20.41
C LYS A 183 -0.40 -6.17 -21.53
N VAL A 184 -1.46 -5.42 -21.80
CA VAL A 184 -2.51 -5.84 -22.72
C VAL A 184 -3.03 -4.65 -23.52
N ASN A 185 -3.60 -4.95 -24.68
CA ASN A 185 -4.38 -3.99 -25.44
C ASN A 185 -5.86 -4.15 -25.04
N MET A 186 -6.45 -3.12 -24.42
CA MET A 186 -7.86 -3.12 -24.06
C MET A 186 -8.70 -2.48 -25.16
N GLN A 187 -9.92 -2.98 -25.36
CA GLN A 187 -10.93 -2.37 -26.22
C GLN A 187 -11.90 -1.54 -25.39
N LEU A 188 -12.03 -0.26 -25.74
CA LEU A 188 -12.97 0.68 -25.12
C LEU A 188 -14.32 0.57 -25.81
N VAL A 189 -15.39 0.39 -25.04
CA VAL A 189 -16.75 0.19 -25.55
C VAL A 189 -17.76 0.98 -24.74
N ASN A 190 -18.84 1.42 -25.40
CA ASN A 190 -19.97 2.07 -24.72
C ASN A 190 -20.94 1.07 -24.08
N SER A 191 -20.89 -0.19 -24.50
CA SER A 191 -21.79 -1.22 -23.98
C SER A 191 -21.24 -2.61 -24.20
N PHE A 192 -21.66 -3.55 -23.37
CA PHE A 192 -21.40 -4.97 -23.57
C PHE A 192 -22.58 -5.82 -23.13
N MET A 193 -22.67 -7.01 -23.71
CA MET A 193 -23.68 -8.01 -23.35
C MET A 193 -23.20 -8.78 -22.12
N LEU A 194 -24.07 -8.91 -21.13
CA LEU A 194 -23.83 -9.78 -19.97
C LEU A 194 -23.86 -11.24 -20.43
N THR A 195 -22.96 -12.06 -19.88
CA THR A 195 -22.90 -13.49 -20.18
C THR A 195 -23.35 -14.33 -18.97
N GLY A 196 -23.92 -15.52 -19.24
CA GLY A 196 -24.34 -16.45 -18.19
C GLY A 196 -25.80 -16.29 -17.73
N ILE A 197 -26.02 -16.25 -16.40
CA ILE A 197 -27.36 -16.28 -15.78
C ILE A 197 -28.09 -14.93 -15.95
N SER A 198 -27.32 -13.85 -16.06
CA SER A 198 -27.83 -12.49 -16.23
C SER A 198 -28.00 -12.18 -17.72
N VAL A 199 -29.23 -12.13 -18.21
CA VAL A 199 -29.53 -11.72 -19.60
C VAL A 199 -29.66 -10.20 -19.66
N GLY A 200 -28.91 -9.55 -20.53
CA GLY A 200 -29.04 -8.11 -20.77
C GLY A 200 -27.80 -7.46 -21.38
N ALA A 201 -27.87 -6.14 -21.53
CA ALA A 201 -26.75 -5.29 -21.94
C ALA A 201 -26.50 -4.22 -20.88
N LYS A 202 -25.23 -3.94 -20.58
CA LYS A 202 -24.82 -2.76 -19.80
C LYS A 202 -24.41 -1.66 -20.75
N TYR A 203 -24.83 -0.43 -20.45
CA TYR A 203 -24.49 0.78 -21.20
C TYR A 203 -23.76 1.74 -20.27
N ALA A 204 -22.66 2.31 -20.75
CA ALA A 204 -21.89 3.28 -20.01
C ALA A 204 -22.69 4.59 -19.90
N GLN A 205 -22.60 5.26 -18.77
CA GLN A 205 -23.38 6.47 -18.45
C GLN A 205 -22.46 7.59 -17.99
N ASN A 206 -22.92 8.83 -18.12
CA ASN A 206 -22.26 10.01 -17.55
C ASN A 206 -20.78 10.17 -17.95
N GLY A 207 -20.45 9.90 -19.22
CA GLY A 207 -19.07 10.04 -19.74
C GLY A 207 -18.11 8.92 -19.31
N GLN A 208 -18.61 7.88 -18.63
CA GLN A 208 -17.84 6.66 -18.37
C GLN A 208 -17.68 5.84 -19.65
N LEU A 209 -16.72 4.93 -19.65
CA LEU A 209 -16.55 3.90 -20.66
C LEU A 209 -16.38 2.54 -20.00
N PHE A 210 -16.73 1.48 -20.74
CA PHE A 210 -16.25 0.15 -20.42
C PHE A 210 -14.97 -0.13 -21.18
N ALA A 211 -14.13 -0.97 -20.60
CA ALA A 211 -13.02 -1.58 -21.29
C ALA A 211 -13.12 -3.10 -21.19
N ARG A 212 -12.70 -3.80 -22.22
CA ARG A 212 -12.54 -5.25 -22.17
C ARG A 212 -11.17 -5.66 -22.65
N PHE A 213 -10.62 -6.69 -22.05
CA PHE A 213 -9.39 -7.32 -22.52
C PHE A 213 -9.48 -8.83 -22.37
N ARG A 214 -8.74 -9.53 -23.22
CA ARG A 214 -8.66 -10.98 -23.19
C ARG A 214 -7.56 -11.39 -22.22
N LEU A 215 -7.82 -12.41 -21.41
CA LEU A 215 -6.83 -13.02 -20.56
C LEU A 215 -5.88 -13.89 -21.39
N THR A 216 -4.61 -13.92 -21.02
CA THR A 216 -3.62 -14.86 -21.59
C THR A 216 -3.85 -16.28 -21.11
N GLU A 217 -4.29 -16.42 -19.86
CA GLU A 217 -4.63 -17.68 -19.23
C GLU A 217 -6.08 -17.65 -18.74
N THR A 218 -6.74 -18.80 -18.90
CA THR A 218 -8.12 -18.99 -18.50
C THR A 218 -8.31 -18.74 -17.01
N LEU A 219 -9.28 -17.91 -16.64
CA LEU A 219 -9.63 -17.72 -15.24
C LEU A 219 -10.35 -18.97 -14.70
N SER A 220 -9.77 -19.65 -13.70
CA SER A 220 -10.34 -20.86 -13.08
C SER A 220 -10.19 -20.87 -11.55
N GLU A 221 -11.21 -21.42 -10.87
CA GLU A 221 -11.27 -21.57 -9.41
C GLU A 221 -10.39 -22.73 -8.91
N ASP A 222 -9.88 -23.55 -9.84
CA ASP A 222 -8.97 -24.66 -9.58
C ASP A 222 -7.57 -24.19 -9.16
N THR A 223 -7.24 -22.94 -9.48
CA THR A 223 -5.98 -22.30 -9.09
C THR A 223 -6.21 -21.33 -7.94
N LEU A 224 -5.24 -21.22 -7.03
CA LEU A 224 -5.30 -20.25 -5.93
C LEU A 224 -5.43 -18.83 -6.45
N ALA A 225 -4.58 -18.44 -7.40
CA ALA A 225 -4.58 -17.12 -8.00
C ALA A 225 -5.88 -16.81 -8.76
N GLY A 226 -6.40 -17.74 -9.56
CA GLY A 226 -7.66 -17.54 -10.29
C GLY A 226 -8.86 -17.43 -9.37
N ARG A 227 -8.92 -18.23 -8.30
CA ARG A 227 -9.94 -18.11 -7.25
C ARG A 227 -9.89 -16.75 -6.56
N LEU A 228 -8.70 -16.27 -6.21
CA LEU A 228 -8.53 -14.94 -5.61
C LEU A 228 -9.02 -13.83 -6.54
N VAL A 229 -8.63 -13.88 -7.82
CA VAL A 229 -9.10 -12.90 -8.81
C VAL A 229 -10.62 -12.95 -8.96
N MET A 230 -11.25 -14.12 -8.96
CA MET A 230 -12.71 -14.22 -9.08
C MET A 230 -13.47 -13.73 -7.85
N THR A 231 -13.01 -14.08 -6.65
CA THR A 231 -13.77 -13.89 -5.41
C THR A 231 -13.38 -12.66 -4.61
N LYS A 232 -12.12 -12.22 -4.71
CA LYS A 232 -11.55 -11.17 -3.84
C LYS A 232 -11.02 -9.94 -4.57
N VAL A 233 -10.97 -9.91 -5.90
CA VAL A 233 -10.52 -8.73 -6.66
C VAL A 233 -11.72 -8.01 -7.27
N ASN A 234 -11.88 -6.71 -7.02
CA ASN A 234 -12.97 -5.89 -7.55
C ASN A 234 -12.48 -4.70 -8.40
N SER A 235 -11.19 -4.35 -8.34
CA SER A 235 -10.62 -3.29 -9.15
C SER A 235 -9.22 -3.65 -9.68
N VAL A 236 -8.79 -2.88 -10.66
CA VAL A 236 -7.43 -2.91 -11.19
C VAL A 236 -6.89 -1.48 -11.20
N LEU A 237 -5.58 -1.35 -11.01
CA LEU A 237 -4.87 -0.11 -11.35
C LEU A 237 -4.37 -0.24 -12.79
N LEU A 238 -4.67 0.77 -13.60
CA LEU A 238 -4.28 0.84 -15.00
C LEU A 238 -3.18 1.89 -15.21
N LEU A 239 -2.18 1.53 -15.98
CA LEU A 239 -1.12 2.43 -16.44
C LEU A 239 -1.15 2.50 -17.97
N PRO A 240 -1.52 3.65 -18.57
CA PRO A 240 -1.46 3.87 -20.01
C PRO A 240 -0.04 3.74 -20.56
N LEU A 241 0.14 3.00 -21.66
CA LEU A 241 1.42 2.83 -22.35
C LEU A 241 1.41 3.58 -23.70
N GLY A 242 2.56 4.16 -24.05
CA GLY A 242 2.80 4.66 -25.42
C GLY A 242 2.12 5.99 -25.79
N ARG A 243 1.66 6.78 -24.82
CA ARG A 243 1.12 8.13 -25.07
C ARG A 243 2.15 9.22 -24.76
N GLU A 244 2.46 10.05 -25.76
CA GLU A 244 3.26 11.27 -25.57
C GLU A 244 2.55 12.18 -24.55
N GLY A 245 3.19 12.38 -23.38
CA GLY A 245 2.64 13.12 -22.23
C GLY A 245 2.57 12.31 -20.94
N PHE A 246 2.47 10.99 -21.03
CA PHE A 246 2.57 10.06 -19.89
C PHE A 246 3.86 9.26 -20.02
N SER A 247 4.98 9.93 -19.79
CA SER A 247 6.29 9.29 -19.80
C SER A 247 6.37 8.24 -18.69
N SER A 248 6.85 7.03 -19.01
CA SER A 248 7.25 6.01 -18.04
C SER A 248 8.35 6.48 -17.06
N HIS A 249 8.92 7.65 -17.33
CA HIS A 249 9.89 8.36 -16.52
C HIS A 249 9.41 9.79 -16.29
N PRO A 250 8.52 10.00 -15.31
CA PRO A 250 8.13 11.34 -14.89
C PRO A 250 9.37 12.15 -14.46
N PRO A 251 9.30 13.51 -14.49
CA PRO A 251 10.35 14.36 -13.96
C PRO A 251 10.76 13.95 -12.54
N SER A 252 12.04 14.14 -12.18
CA SER A 252 12.54 13.80 -10.84
C SER A 252 11.63 14.39 -9.76
N GLY A 253 11.10 13.52 -8.89
CA GLY A 253 10.19 13.91 -7.79
C GLY A 253 8.69 13.71 -8.06
N VAL A 254 8.26 13.42 -9.30
CA VAL A 254 6.84 13.16 -9.61
C VAL A 254 6.58 11.66 -9.72
N LYS A 255 5.58 11.15 -8.99
CA LYS A 255 5.17 9.73 -9.09
C LYS A 255 4.35 9.50 -10.35
N GLU A 256 4.61 8.40 -11.05
CA GLU A 256 3.81 7.98 -12.21
C GLU A 256 2.35 7.81 -11.81
N ARG A 257 1.44 8.27 -12.67
CA ARG A 257 0.01 8.25 -12.42
C ARG A 257 -0.61 6.95 -12.91
N VAL A 258 -1.41 6.33 -12.07
CA VAL A 258 -2.20 5.13 -12.39
C VAL A 258 -3.65 5.39 -12.03
N TYR A 259 -4.57 4.77 -12.75
CA TYR A 259 -6.00 5.04 -12.61
C TYR A 259 -6.71 3.78 -12.18
N GLU A 260 -7.60 3.90 -11.21
CA GLU A 260 -8.43 2.79 -10.78
C GLU A 260 -9.58 2.57 -11.76
N ALA A 261 -9.78 1.30 -12.13
CA ALA A 261 -10.93 0.85 -12.88
C ALA A 261 -11.59 -0.32 -12.13
N VAL A 262 -12.92 -0.28 -12.03
CA VAL A 262 -13.70 -1.30 -11.32
C VAL A 262 -14.00 -2.45 -12.27
N ILE A 263 -13.92 -3.68 -11.80
CA ILE A 263 -14.30 -4.87 -12.56
C ILE A 263 -15.83 -5.03 -12.51
N GLU A 264 -16.46 -4.98 -13.68
CA GLU A 264 -17.90 -5.11 -13.84
C GLU A 264 -18.34 -6.55 -14.12
N GLU A 265 -17.54 -7.29 -14.89
CA GLU A 265 -17.80 -8.68 -15.21
C GLU A 265 -16.48 -9.42 -15.43
N LYS A 266 -16.45 -10.66 -14.95
CA LYS A 266 -15.36 -11.61 -15.19
C LYS A 266 -15.96 -12.79 -15.91
N THR A 267 -15.40 -13.11 -17.06
CA THR A 267 -15.73 -14.33 -17.80
C THR A 267 -14.49 -15.22 -17.83
N LYS A 268 -14.65 -16.41 -18.41
CA LYS A 268 -13.56 -17.35 -18.58
C LYS A 268 -12.36 -16.75 -19.33
N ASP A 269 -12.63 -15.96 -20.37
CA ASP A 269 -11.64 -15.46 -21.32
C ASP A 269 -11.46 -13.94 -21.31
N TYR A 270 -12.43 -13.19 -20.77
CA TYR A 270 -12.46 -11.73 -20.78
C TYR A 270 -12.78 -11.15 -19.42
N ILE A 271 -12.18 -10.00 -19.11
CA ILE A 271 -12.58 -9.14 -18.00
C ILE A 271 -13.08 -7.82 -18.57
N PHE A 272 -14.21 -7.37 -18.02
CA PHE A 272 -14.83 -6.09 -18.33
C PHE A 272 -14.61 -5.14 -17.17
N LEU A 273 -14.02 -4.00 -17.48
CA LEU A 273 -13.73 -2.91 -16.55
C LEU A 273 -14.68 -1.74 -16.82
N ARG A 274 -14.97 -0.96 -15.79
CA ARG A 274 -15.60 0.36 -15.88
C ARG A 274 -14.59 1.42 -15.50
N ILE A 275 -14.48 2.42 -16.35
CA ILE A 275 -13.57 3.56 -16.21
C ILE A 275 -14.41 4.79 -15.87
N CYS A 276 -13.99 5.55 -14.85
CA CYS A 276 -14.72 6.74 -14.43
C CYS A 276 -14.58 7.87 -15.45
N LYS A 277 -15.53 8.82 -15.41
CA LYS A 277 -15.56 9.97 -16.30
C LYS A 277 -14.25 10.76 -16.26
N ASP A 278 -13.75 11.05 -15.06
CA ASP A 278 -12.55 11.86 -14.87
C ASP A 278 -11.32 11.20 -15.53
N CYS A 279 -11.20 9.88 -15.40
CA CYS A 279 -10.17 9.10 -16.09
C CYS A 279 -10.36 9.13 -17.60
N CYS A 280 -11.59 8.99 -18.11
CA CYS A 280 -11.89 9.12 -19.53
C CYS A 280 -11.53 10.51 -20.08
N GLU A 281 -11.80 11.58 -19.34
CA GLU A 281 -11.51 12.96 -19.75
C GLU A 281 -10.01 13.26 -19.70
N GLU A 282 -9.33 12.92 -18.60
CA GLU A 282 -7.89 13.11 -18.42
C GLU A 282 -7.09 12.30 -19.45
N LEU A 283 -7.53 11.06 -19.71
CA LEU A 283 -6.94 10.21 -20.74
C LEU A 283 -7.60 10.37 -22.09
N GLY A 284 -8.45 11.37 -22.35
CA GLY A 284 -9.10 11.58 -23.66
C GLY A 284 -9.55 10.29 -24.34
N LEU A 285 -10.17 9.39 -23.58
CA LEU A 285 -10.60 8.07 -24.03
C LEU A 285 -11.86 8.24 -24.88
N LEU A 286 -11.92 7.46 -25.95
CA LEU A 286 -13.06 7.44 -26.86
C LEU A 286 -13.51 5.99 -27.05
N PRO A 287 -14.82 5.76 -27.21
CA PRO A 287 -15.33 4.42 -27.50
C PRO A 287 -14.81 3.93 -28.85
N ASP A 288 -14.87 2.61 -29.04
CA ASP A 288 -14.47 1.90 -30.26
C ASP A 288 -12.99 2.12 -30.60
N ARG A 289 -12.16 2.33 -29.57
CA ARG A 289 -10.71 2.43 -29.67
C ARG A 289 -10.02 1.39 -28.84
N GLU A 290 -8.76 1.19 -29.17
CA GLU A 290 -7.85 0.32 -28.44
C GLU A 290 -6.80 1.15 -27.71
N MET A 291 -6.38 0.67 -26.53
CA MET A 291 -5.36 1.30 -25.71
C MET A 291 -4.47 0.25 -25.07
N GLN A 292 -3.15 0.41 -25.23
CA GLN A 292 -2.18 -0.40 -24.49
C GLN A 292 -2.06 0.07 -23.05
N VAL A 293 -2.09 -0.88 -22.13
CA VAL A 293 -1.95 -0.62 -20.70
C VAL A 293 -1.14 -1.70 -20.02
N GLU A 294 -0.57 -1.36 -18.87
CA GLU A 294 -0.21 -2.32 -17.84
C GLU A 294 -1.29 -2.32 -16.76
N LEU A 295 -1.80 -3.51 -16.41
CA LEU A 295 -2.84 -3.71 -15.41
C LEU A 295 -2.25 -4.40 -14.19
N GLN A 296 -2.53 -3.84 -13.02
CA GLN A 296 -2.24 -4.45 -11.73
C GLN A 296 -3.53 -4.71 -10.94
N PHE A 297 -3.83 -5.99 -10.71
CA PHE A 297 -5.04 -6.42 -10.01
C PHE A 297 -4.96 -6.07 -8.52
N GLN A 298 -6.04 -5.49 -7.98
CA GLN A 298 -6.12 -5.07 -6.59
C GLN A 298 -7.06 -5.99 -5.79
N LEU A 299 -6.56 -6.51 -4.67
CA LEU A 299 -7.41 -7.21 -3.71
C LEU A 299 -8.38 -6.22 -3.07
N ASN A 300 -9.64 -6.63 -2.94
CA ASN A 300 -10.62 -5.94 -2.12
C ASN A 300 -10.26 -6.15 -0.65
N ARG A 301 -9.75 -5.09 -0.03
CA ARG A 301 -9.32 -5.10 1.37
C ARG A 301 -10.44 -4.78 2.35
N GLN A 302 -11.59 -4.28 1.88
CA GLN A 302 -12.67 -3.84 2.78
C GLN A 302 -13.08 -4.94 3.77
N PRO A 303 -13.33 -6.21 3.35
CA PRO A 303 -13.71 -7.27 4.29
C PRO A 303 -12.60 -7.68 5.27
N LEU A 304 -11.35 -7.27 5.02
CA LEU A 304 -10.22 -7.51 5.93
C LEU A 304 -10.06 -6.39 6.97
N CYS A 305 -10.73 -5.25 6.75
CA CYS A 305 -10.63 -4.05 7.57
C CYS A 305 -11.86 -3.81 8.45
N GLU A 306 -12.97 -4.53 8.21
CA GLU A 306 -14.19 -4.59 9.03
C GLU A 306 -13.97 -5.41 10.32
#